data_AF-A0A1Y5F916-F1
#
_entry.id   AF-A0A1Y5F916-F1
#
_cell.length_a   1.000
_cell.length_b   1.000
_cell.length_c   1.000
_cell.angle_alpha   90.00
_cell.angle_beta   90.00
_cell.angle_gamma   90.00
#
_symmetry.space_group_name_H-M   'P 1'
#
loop_
_entity.id
_entity.type
_entity.pdbx_description
1 polymer ?
#
loop_
_entity_poly.entity_id
_entity_poly.type
_entity_poly.pdbx_seq_one_letter_code
_entity_poly.pdbx_strand_id
1 'polypeptide(L)'
;MKSLTVFLLVSLSISSNASFVSCFDQVEKDYYENARNARYTQLKSDYDFIATGEVVEFGRNVSFGPYEADKLAFHATGSIHSGWFHKVVIVDRITCEINEIQMVESE
;
A
#
# COMPACT_ATOMS: atom_id res chain seq x y z
N MET A 1 25.45 13.59 -43.47
CA MET A 1 25.35 12.98 -42.13
C MET A 1 24.39 13.81 -41.28
N LYS A 2 23.07 13.58 -41.41
CA LYS A 2 22.02 14.32 -40.69
C LYS A 2 20.83 13.39 -40.47
N SER A 3 20.99 12.34 -39.66
CA SER A 3 19.83 11.52 -39.25
C SER A 3 20.20 10.57 -38.10
N LEU A 4 20.76 11.09 -37.01
CA LEU A 4 21.08 10.23 -35.85
C LEU A 4 20.61 10.78 -34.49
N THR A 5 19.94 11.93 -34.45
CA THR A 5 19.67 12.62 -33.18
C THR A 5 18.24 12.48 -32.67
N VAL A 6 17.34 11.81 -33.38
CA VAL A 6 15.90 11.82 -33.04
C VAL A 6 15.44 10.57 -32.25
N PHE A 7 16.25 9.52 -32.16
CA PHE A 7 15.81 8.25 -31.55
C PHE A 7 16.01 8.12 -30.03
N LEU A 8 16.52 9.15 -29.34
CA LEU A 8 16.91 9.06 -27.92
C LEU A 8 15.95 9.70 -26.91
N LEU A 9 14.81 10.24 -27.36
CA LEU A 9 13.87 10.98 -26.50
C LEU A 9 12.57 10.22 -26.16
N VAL A 10 12.39 8.98 -26.64
CA VAL A 10 11.11 8.24 -26.50
C VAL A 10 11.15 7.14 -25.43
N SER A 11 12.31 6.85 -24.82
CA SER A 11 12.48 5.69 -23.92
C SER A 11 12.25 5.98 -22.43
N LEU A 12 11.82 7.17 -22.02
CA LEU A 12 11.73 7.56 -20.61
C LEU A 12 10.32 7.58 -20.01
N SER A 13 9.38 6.79 -20.56
CA SER A 13 7.95 6.93 -20.24
C SER A 13 7.33 5.70 -19.54
N ILE A 14 8.10 4.73 -19.08
CA ILE A 14 7.55 3.50 -18.50
C ILE A 14 8.24 3.16 -17.17
N SER A 15 7.88 3.86 -16.10
CA SER A 15 8.31 3.44 -14.75
C SER A 15 7.27 3.65 -13.65
N SER A 16 6.09 4.20 -13.94
CA SER A 16 5.08 4.47 -12.90
C SER A 16 4.42 3.22 -12.30
N ASN A 17 4.44 2.08 -12.98
CA ASN A 17 3.87 0.81 -12.47
C ASN A 17 4.85 -0.01 -11.63
N ALA A 18 6.14 0.31 -11.65
CA ALA A 18 7.14 -0.42 -10.88
C ALA A 18 6.99 -0.16 -9.37
N SER A 19 6.56 1.05 -9.00
CA SER A 19 6.44 1.49 -7.61
C SER A 19 5.38 0.72 -6.81
N PHE A 20 4.30 0.28 -7.44
CA PHE A 20 3.24 -0.47 -6.75
C PHE A 20 3.70 -1.88 -6.38
N VAL A 21 4.18 -2.65 -7.37
CA VAL A 21 4.65 -4.03 -7.15
C VAL A 21 5.77 -4.04 -6.11
N SER A 22 6.68 -3.05 -6.16
CA SER A 22 7.73 -2.93 -5.15
C SER A 22 7.20 -2.64 -3.76
N CYS A 23 6.16 -1.80 -3.61
CA CYS A 23 5.59 -1.52 -2.30
C CYS A 23 4.77 -2.70 -1.76
N PHE A 24 4.01 -3.40 -2.59
CA PHE A 24 3.29 -4.59 -2.16
C PHE A 24 4.25 -5.65 -1.61
N ASP A 25 5.30 -6.01 -2.36
CA ASP A 25 6.26 -7.03 -1.92
C ASP A 25 7.01 -6.62 -0.64
N GLN A 26 7.39 -5.34 -0.52
CA GLN A 26 8.09 -4.82 0.67
C GLN A 26 7.17 -4.81 1.90
N VAL A 27 5.95 -4.30 1.75
CA VAL A 27 4.95 -4.25 2.83
C VAL A 27 4.53 -5.65 3.23
N GLU A 28 4.32 -6.53 2.24
CA GLU A 28 4.04 -7.94 2.47
C GLU A 28 5.15 -8.53 3.34
N LYS A 29 6.42 -8.40 2.94
CA LYS A 29 7.55 -8.90 3.71
C LYS A 29 7.61 -8.31 5.12
N ASP A 30 7.60 -6.98 5.27
CA ASP A 30 7.74 -6.31 6.56
C ASP A 30 6.57 -6.62 7.49
N TYR A 31 5.36 -6.66 6.94
CA TYR A 31 4.16 -7.03 7.69
C TYR A 31 4.18 -8.51 8.07
N TYR A 32 4.56 -9.43 7.16
CA TYR A 32 4.63 -10.87 7.45
C TYR A 32 5.77 -11.28 8.37
N GLU A 33 6.94 -10.67 8.28
CA GLU A 33 8.03 -10.93 9.22
C GLU A 33 7.57 -10.63 10.66
N ASN A 34 6.78 -9.57 10.84
CA ASN A 34 6.16 -9.24 12.13
C ASN A 34 4.94 -10.13 12.46
N ALA A 35 4.11 -10.48 11.47
CA ALA A 35 2.85 -11.21 11.66
C ALA A 35 2.99 -12.74 11.78
N ARG A 36 4.07 -13.33 11.23
CA ARG A 36 4.34 -14.78 11.30
C ARG A 36 4.42 -15.31 12.72
N ASN A 37 5.00 -14.53 13.63
CA ASN A 37 5.08 -14.87 15.05
C ASN A 37 3.70 -15.04 15.70
N ALA A 38 2.67 -14.49 15.08
CA ALA A 38 1.33 -14.51 15.60
C ALA A 38 0.38 -15.42 14.79
N ARG A 39 0.88 -16.14 13.76
CA ARG A 39 0.11 -17.04 12.86
C ARG A 39 -0.95 -16.32 12.01
N TYR A 40 -0.68 -15.07 11.60
CA TYR A 40 -1.68 -14.21 10.95
C TYR A 40 -1.48 -14.00 9.44
N THR A 41 -2.64 -13.80 8.78
CA THR A 41 -2.96 -12.88 7.66
C THR A 41 -2.65 -13.25 6.21
N GLN A 42 -3.54 -12.80 5.30
CA GLN A 42 -3.30 -12.51 3.89
C GLN A 42 -3.34 -10.99 3.69
N LEU A 43 -2.28 -10.43 3.11
CA LEU A 43 -2.31 -9.06 2.59
C LEU A 43 -2.98 -9.09 1.21
N LYS A 44 -3.93 -8.20 1.00
CA LYS A 44 -4.56 -8.01 -0.30
C LYS A 44 -3.63 -7.24 -1.23
N SER A 45 -3.50 -7.71 -2.46
CA SER A 45 -2.74 -7.04 -3.51
C SER A 45 -3.51 -5.92 -4.19
N ASP A 46 -4.81 -5.79 -3.92
CA ASP A 46 -5.56 -4.56 -4.13
C ASP A 46 -5.25 -3.53 -3.05
N TYR A 47 -5.12 -2.27 -3.47
CA TYR A 47 -4.83 -1.14 -2.59
C TYR A 47 -5.76 0.02 -2.93
N ASP A 48 -6.04 0.83 -1.92
CA ASP A 48 -6.68 2.13 -2.09
C ASP A 48 -5.63 3.24 -2.10
N PHE A 49 -5.81 4.22 -2.98
CA PHE A 49 -4.95 5.39 -3.07
C PHE A 49 -5.56 6.53 -2.26
N ILE A 50 -4.78 7.13 -1.38
CA ILE A 50 -5.19 8.30 -0.59
C ILE A 50 -4.34 9.48 -1.06
N ALA A 51 -4.98 10.47 -1.67
CA ALA A 51 -4.27 11.66 -2.12
C ALA A 51 -3.82 12.52 -0.94
N THR A 52 -2.74 13.27 -1.14
CA THR A 52 -2.29 14.28 -0.17
C THR A 52 -3.45 15.21 0.25
N GLY A 53 -3.65 15.37 1.56
CA GLY A 53 -4.72 16.19 2.14
C GLY A 53 -6.13 15.57 2.14
N GLU A 54 -6.30 14.36 1.61
CA GLU A 54 -7.59 13.65 1.60
C GLU A 54 -7.83 12.87 2.89
N VAL A 55 -9.10 12.78 3.30
CA VAL A 55 -9.56 11.84 4.34
C VAL A 55 -10.39 10.77 3.68
N VAL A 56 -10.05 9.50 3.90
CA VAL A 56 -10.79 8.35 3.37
C VAL A 56 -11.36 7.54 4.52
N GLU A 57 -12.62 7.16 4.39
CA GLU A 57 -13.35 6.34 5.37
C GLU A 57 -13.27 4.86 5.01
N PHE A 58 -12.99 4.02 6.00
CA PHE A 58 -12.98 2.57 5.88
C PHE A 58 -13.90 1.97 6.94
N GLY A 59 -14.93 1.24 6.48
CA GLY A 59 -16.00 0.80 7.38
C GLY A 59 -16.78 1.99 7.96
N ARG A 60 -17.42 1.81 9.12
CA ARG A 60 -18.30 2.85 9.70
C ARG A 60 -17.60 3.89 10.55
N ASN A 61 -16.45 3.56 11.14
CA ASN A 61 -15.86 4.35 12.24
C ASN A 61 -14.34 4.58 12.11
N VAL A 62 -13.74 4.26 10.95
CA VAL A 62 -12.31 4.44 10.76
C VAL A 62 -12.09 5.40 9.59
N SER A 63 -11.27 6.42 9.84
CA SER A 63 -10.91 7.45 8.87
C SER A 63 -9.39 7.52 8.83
N PHE A 64 -8.81 7.57 7.64
CA PHE A 64 -7.38 7.75 7.44
C PHE A 64 -7.11 9.08 6.76
N GLY A 65 -6.03 9.74 7.18
CA GLY A 65 -5.66 11.08 6.73
C GLY A 65 -6.32 12.20 7.55
N PRO A 66 -6.11 13.47 7.14
CA PRO A 66 -5.30 13.87 5.99
C PRO A 66 -3.80 13.64 6.23
N TYR A 67 -3.08 13.28 5.16
CA TYR A 67 -1.62 13.08 5.17
C TYR A 67 -0.90 14.15 4.35
N GLU A 68 0.36 14.44 4.71
CA GLU A 68 1.23 15.43 4.04
C GLU A 68 1.79 14.94 2.69
N ALA A 69 1.56 13.67 2.33
CA ALA A 69 1.98 13.07 1.07
C ALA A 69 1.03 11.94 0.68
N ASP A 70 1.03 11.57 -0.61
CA ASP A 70 0.23 10.47 -1.15
C ASP A 70 0.54 9.13 -0.46
N LYS A 71 -0.51 8.39 -0.11
CA LYS A 71 -0.40 7.10 0.56
C LYS A 71 -1.06 5.97 -0.22
N LEU A 72 -0.58 4.75 0.04
CA LEU A 72 -1.25 3.52 -0.33
C LEU A 72 -1.85 2.88 0.93
N ALA A 73 -3.08 2.41 0.85
CA ALA A 73 -3.76 1.67 1.89
C ALA A 73 -3.93 0.22 1.46
N PHE A 74 -3.23 -0.70 2.12
CA PHE A 74 -3.35 -2.13 1.89
C PHE A 74 -4.27 -2.78 2.92
N HIS A 75 -5.07 -3.75 2.48
CA HIS A 75 -6.01 -4.43 3.35
C HIS A 75 -5.42 -5.75 3.81
N ALA A 76 -5.19 -5.89 5.11
CA ALA A 76 -4.73 -7.13 5.72
C ALA A 76 -5.91 -7.81 6.41
N THR A 77 -6.37 -8.94 5.88
CA THR A 77 -7.47 -9.71 6.46
C THR A 77 -6.99 -11.09 6.89
N GLY A 78 -7.53 -11.59 8.00
CA GLY A 78 -7.17 -12.91 8.48
C GLY A 78 -7.97 -13.36 9.69
N SER A 79 -7.58 -14.51 10.23
CA SER A 79 -8.20 -15.11 11.41
C SER A 79 -7.19 -15.40 12.51
N ILE A 80 -7.59 -15.17 13.75
CA ILE A 80 -6.82 -15.39 14.98
C ILE A 80 -7.66 -16.24 15.91
N HIS A 81 -7.19 -17.44 16.25
CA HIS A 81 -7.98 -18.42 17.00
C HIS A 81 -9.34 -18.70 16.31
N SER A 82 -10.42 -18.01 16.72
CA SER A 82 -11.76 -18.07 16.13
C SER A 82 -12.30 -16.70 15.68
N GLY A 83 -11.53 -15.62 15.85
CA GLY A 83 -11.93 -14.26 15.47
C GLY A 83 -11.38 -13.87 14.10
N TRP A 84 -12.19 -13.20 13.30
CA TRP A 84 -11.75 -12.52 12.09
C TRP A 84 -11.24 -11.13 12.43
N PHE A 85 -10.26 -10.66 11.68
CA PHE A 85 -9.84 -9.27 11.73
C PHE A 85 -9.62 -8.72 10.33
N HIS A 86 -9.80 -7.42 10.23
CA HIS A 86 -9.41 -6.61 9.10
C HIS A 86 -8.55 -5.46 9.65
N LYS A 87 -7.39 -5.26 9.03
CA LYS A 87 -6.53 -4.13 9.27
C LYS A 87 -6.30 -3.40 7.96
N VAL A 88 -6.12 -2.10 8.06
CA VAL A 88 -5.60 -1.28 6.97
C VAL A 88 -4.17 -0.89 7.33
N VAL A 89 -3.27 -1.08 6.37
CA VAL A 89 -1.84 -0.78 6.47
C VAL A 89 -1.57 0.39 5.55
N ILE A 90 -1.29 1.55 6.13
CA ILE A 90 -1.01 2.80 5.43
C ILE A 90 0.49 2.88 5.17
N VAL A 91 0.84 3.13 3.92
CA VAL A 91 2.19 3.05 3.40
C VAL A 91 2.53 4.30 2.63
N ASP A 92 3.75 4.80 2.80
CA ASP A 92 4.27 5.85 1.96
C ASP A 92 4.45 5.34 0.52
N ARG A 93 3.83 6.03 -0.44
CA ARG A 93 3.84 5.57 -1.83
C ARG A 93 5.25 5.56 -2.47
N ILE A 94 6.16 6.41 -1.98
CA ILE A 94 7.50 6.57 -2.56
C ILE A 94 8.49 5.67 -1.83
N THR A 95 8.50 5.68 -0.50
CA THR A 95 9.47 4.92 0.30
C THR A 95 9.02 3.49 0.57
N CYS A 96 7.73 3.17 0.34
CA CYS A 96 7.10 1.91 0.72
C CYS A 96 7.15 1.61 2.23
N GLU A 97 7.45 2.61 3.06
CA GLU A 97 7.49 2.46 4.51
C GLU A 97 6.08 2.45 5.10
N ILE A 98 5.83 1.51 6.01
CA ILE A 98 4.58 1.45 6.78
C ILE A 98 4.54 2.63 7.74
N ASN A 99 3.57 3.52 7.57
CA ASN A 99 3.36 4.67 8.44
C ASN A 99 2.37 4.38 9.56
N GLU A 100 1.34 3.58 9.28
CA GLU A 100 0.25 3.31 10.22
C GLU A 100 -0.38 1.94 9.95
N ILE A 101 -0.81 1.26 11.02
CA ILE A 101 -1.61 0.03 10.93
C ILE A 101 -2.76 0.16 11.91
N GLN A 102 -3.99 0.09 11.41
CA GLN A 102 -5.18 0.19 12.25
C GLN A 102 -6.14 -0.95 11.99
N MET A 103 -6.76 -1.46 13.05
CA MET A 103 -7.83 -2.45 12.94
C MET A 103 -9.12 -1.74 12.51
N VAL A 104 -9.76 -2.30 11.48
CA VAL A 104 -11.10 -1.93 11.06
C VAL A 104 -12.01 -3.03 11.58
N GLU A 105 -12.92 -2.68 12.48
CA GLU A 105 -13.92 -3.63 12.95
C GLU A 105 -14.79 -4.07 11.76
N SER A 106 -14.86 -5.38 11.53
CA SER A 106 -15.80 -5.94 10.56
C SER A 106 -17.22 -5.79 11.08
N GLU A 107 -18.11 -5.26 10.26
CA GLU A 107 -19.55 -5.15 10.57
C GLU A 107 -20.20 -6.47 11.00
#